data_AF-A0A7C1GLJ4-F1
#
_entry.id   AF-A0A7C1GLJ4-F1
#
_cell.length_a   1.000
_cell.length_b   1.000
_cell.length_c   1.000
_cell.angle_alpha   90.00
_cell.angle_beta   90.00
_cell.angle_gamma   90.00
#
_symmetry.space_group_name_H-M   'P 1'
#
loop_
_entity.id
_entity.type
_entity.pdbx_description
1 polymer ?
#
loop_
_entity_poly.entity_id
_entity_poly.type
_entity_poly.pdbx_seq_one_letter_code
_entity_poly.pdbx_strand_id
1 'polypeptide(L)'
;MMRLKGEPLLVFPRKHTVNLETGVFACRSPSRPNPIGLCTVKLLEVEGCALTVRGLDAFNNSPIIDIKPYIPRVDSVPNAKVP
;
A
#
# COMPACT_ATOMS: atom_id res chain seq x y z
N MET A 1 23.45 -1.14 -12.21
CA MET A 1 22.26 -0.37 -12.66
C MET A 1 21.32 -1.33 -13.40
N MET A 2 20.44 -2.05 -12.69
CA MET A 2 19.47 -2.96 -13.32
C MET A 2 18.33 -2.11 -13.93
N ARG A 3 18.23 -2.06 -15.26
CA ARG A 3 17.01 -1.61 -15.94
C ARG A 3 15.98 -2.74 -15.83
N LEU A 4 14.96 -2.57 -15.01
CA LEU A 4 13.76 -3.41 -15.07
C LEU A 4 13.07 -3.13 -16.41
N LYS A 5 12.85 -4.18 -17.23
CA LYS A 5 11.98 -4.12 -18.41
C LYS A 5 10.64 -3.52 -17.97
N GLY A 6 10.15 -2.53 -18.72
CA GLY A 6 9.07 -1.63 -18.30
C GLY A 6 7.85 -2.36 -17.77
N GLU A 7 7.73 -2.40 -16.44
CA GLU A 7 6.47 -2.72 -15.77
C GLU A 7 5.39 -1.78 -16.31
N PRO A 8 4.19 -2.29 -16.65
CA PRO A 8 3.16 -1.47 -17.27
C PRO A 8 2.76 -0.34 -16.32
N LEU A 9 2.86 0.89 -16.80
CA LEU A 9 2.43 2.09 -16.05
C LEU A 9 0.90 2.26 -16.06
N LEU A 10 0.19 1.37 -16.76
CA LEU A 10 -1.25 1.30 -16.88
C LEU A 10 -1.73 -0.06 -16.38
N VAL A 11 -2.83 -0.07 -15.64
CA VAL A 11 -3.43 -1.27 -15.08
C VAL A 11 -4.95 -1.15 -15.12
N PHE A 12 -5.64 -2.27 -15.04
CA PHE A 12 -7.09 -2.30 -14.78
C PHE A 12 -7.29 -2.58 -13.28
N PRO A 13 -7.62 -1.57 -12.45
CA PRO A 13 -7.76 -1.77 -11.01
C PRO A 13 -8.85 -2.80 -10.71
N ARG A 14 -8.50 -3.80 -9.88
CA ARG A 14 -9.46 -4.82 -9.45
C ARG A 14 -10.50 -4.20 -8.51
N LYS A 15 -11.73 -4.72 -8.52
CA LYS A 15 -12.87 -4.29 -7.68
C LYS A 15 -13.48 -2.92 -8.00
N HIS A 16 -13.13 -2.31 -9.14
CA HIS A 16 -13.91 -1.19 -9.68
C HIS A 16 -15.12 -1.73 -10.46
N THR A 17 -16.28 -1.07 -10.34
CA THR A 17 -17.48 -1.38 -11.13
C THR A 17 -17.28 -1.08 -12.63
N VAL A 18 -16.35 -0.19 -12.94
CA VAL A 18 -15.97 0.18 -14.30
C VAL A 18 -14.57 -0.36 -14.58
N ASN A 19 -14.43 -1.12 -15.66
CA ASN A 19 -13.14 -1.64 -16.13
C ASN A 19 -12.36 -0.54 -16.88
N LEU A 20 -11.94 0.49 -16.15
CA LEU A 20 -11.20 1.64 -16.68
C LEU A 20 -9.70 1.42 -16.52
N GLU A 21 -8.97 1.47 -17.63
CA GLU A 21 -7.51 1.49 -17.59
C GLU A 21 -7.03 2.74 -16.85
N THR A 22 -6.18 2.56 -15.84
CA THR A 22 -5.78 3.59 -14.89
C THR A 22 -4.26 3.57 -14.74
N GLY A 23 -3.65 4.75 -14.72
CA GLY A 23 -2.23 4.88 -14.42
C GLY A 23 -1.89 4.37 -13.01
N VAL A 24 -0.78 3.65 -12.84
CA VAL A 24 -0.39 3.04 -11.56
C VAL A 24 -0.21 4.04 -10.41
N PHE A 25 0.07 5.31 -10.72
CA PHE A 25 0.18 6.40 -9.74
C PHE A 25 -1.17 7.00 -9.34
N ALA A 26 -2.22 6.78 -10.13
CA ALA A 26 -3.58 7.19 -9.83
C ALA A 26 -4.36 6.11 -9.04
N CYS A 27 -3.74 4.97 -8.75
CA CYS A 27 -4.36 3.86 -8.02
C CYS A 27 -3.39 3.19 -7.03
N ARG A 28 -3.86 2.12 -6.38
CA ARG A 28 -3.09 1.33 -5.39
C ARG A 28 -2.68 -0.05 -5.91
N SER A 29 -2.48 -0.20 -7.23
CA SER A 29 -2.01 -1.47 -7.80
C SER A 29 -0.66 -1.90 -7.23
N PRO A 30 -0.46 -3.20 -6.92
CA PRO A 30 0.84 -3.73 -6.53
C PRO A 30 1.85 -3.77 -7.68
N SER A 31 1.37 -3.78 -8.94
CA SER A 31 2.21 -3.66 -10.13
C SER A 31 2.62 -2.20 -10.35
N ARG A 32 3.80 -1.82 -9.84
CA ARG A 32 4.35 -0.47 -9.89
C ARG A 32 5.88 -0.53 -9.96
N PRO A 33 6.58 0.51 -10.46
CA PRO A 33 8.04 0.49 -10.61
C PRO A 33 8.81 0.17 -9.33
N ASN A 34 8.29 0.62 -8.18
CA ASN A 34 8.78 0.26 -6.85
C ASN A 34 7.62 -0.39 -6.07
N PRO A 35 7.56 -1.73 -5.94
CA PRO A 35 6.42 -2.47 -5.37
C PRO A 35 6.34 -2.36 -3.84
N ILE A 36 6.22 -1.12 -3.35
CA ILE A 36 6.09 -0.79 -1.93
C ILE A 36 4.61 -0.60 -1.62
N GLY A 37 4.09 -1.49 -0.76
CA GLY A 37 2.78 -1.37 -0.15
C GLY A 37 2.80 -0.41 1.04
N LEU A 38 1.70 0.30 1.25
CA LEU A 38 1.51 1.20 2.38
C LEU A 38 0.21 0.83 3.10
N CYS A 39 0.33 0.45 4.36
CA CYS A 39 -0.80 0.10 5.21
C CYS A 39 -0.74 0.86 6.54
N THR A 40 -1.86 1.44 6.94
CA THR A 40 -2.07 1.91 8.32
C THR A 40 -2.77 0.79 9.07
N VAL A 41 -2.12 0.28 10.12
CA VAL A 41 -2.61 -0.86 10.89
C VAL A 41 -2.91 -0.47 12.32
N LYS A 42 -3.81 -1.21 12.97
CA LYS A 42 -4.00 -1.10 14.41
C LYS A 42 -3.03 -2.02 15.12
N LEU A 43 -2.15 -1.47 15.95
CA LEU A 43 -1.33 -2.26 16.88
C LEU A 43 -2.23 -2.87 17.95
N LEU A 44 -2.12 -4.18 18.13
CA LEU A 44 -2.88 -4.93 19.14
C LEU A 44 -1.97 -5.34 20.30
N GLU A 45 -0.74 -5.77 20.01
CA GLU A 45 0.19 -6.29 21.02
C GLU A 45 1.64 -6.14 20.57
N VAL A 46 2.55 -6.04 21.55
CA VAL A 46 4.00 -6.00 21.36
C VAL A 46 4.64 -7.06 22.25
N GLU A 47 5.34 -8.01 21.64
CA GLU A 47 6.04 -9.09 22.32
C GLU A 47 7.50 -9.13 21.84
N GLY A 48 8.39 -8.46 22.58
CA GLY A 48 9.78 -8.31 22.17
C GLY A 48 9.91 -7.57 20.83
N CYS A 49 10.34 -8.27 19.79
CA CYS A 49 10.44 -7.74 18.42
C CYS A 49 9.24 -8.11 17.52
N ALA A 50 8.23 -8.80 18.06
CA ALA A 50 7.02 -9.16 17.34
C ALA A 50 5.90 -8.15 17.59
N LEU A 51 5.18 -7.77 16.53
CA LEU A 51 4.03 -6.88 16.58
C LEU A 51 2.80 -7.61 16.05
N THR A 52 1.78 -7.75 16.88
CA THR A 52 0.48 -8.25 16.43
C THR A 52 -0.36 -7.06 15.99
N VAL A 53 -0.82 -7.07 14.73
CA VAL A 53 -1.53 -5.95 14.12
C VAL A 53 -2.81 -6.40 13.40
N ARG A 54 -3.75 -5.48 13.23
CA ARG A 54 -4.96 -5.67 12.43
C ARG A 54 -5.00 -4.71 11.26
N GLY A 55 -5.35 -5.24 10.08
CA GLY A 55 -5.54 -4.45 8.86
C GLY A 55 -4.35 -4.46 7.89
N LEU A 56 -3.32 -5.28 8.14
CA LEU A 56 -2.25 -5.50 7.17
C LEU A 56 -2.77 -6.31 5.98
N ASP A 57 -2.50 -5.84 4.75
CA ASP A 57 -2.97 -6.46 3.49
C ASP A 57 -1.85 -7.13 2.69
N ALA A 58 -0.76 -7.52 3.37
CA ALA A 58 0.38 -8.20 2.77
C ALA A 58 0.24 -9.73 2.80
N PHE A 59 0.84 -10.41 1.83
CA PHE A 59 0.95 -11.87 1.88
C PHE A 59 1.87 -12.31 3.03
N ASN A 60 1.70 -13.55 3.51
CA ASN A 60 2.60 -14.13 4.50
C ASN A 60 4.06 -14.06 4.02
N ASN A 61 4.98 -13.74 4.94
CA ASN A 61 6.41 -13.51 4.66
C ASN A 61 6.74 -12.34 3.72
N SER A 62 5.79 -11.44 3.43
CA SER A 62 6.12 -10.20 2.71
C SER A 62 7.17 -9.39 3.50
N PRO A 63 8.24 -8.90 2.87
CA PRO A 63 9.28 -8.14 3.57
C PRO A 63 8.73 -6.84 4.15
N ILE A 64 9.08 -6.55 5.40
CA ILE A 64 8.84 -5.24 6.01
C ILE A 64 10.02 -4.33 5.68
N ILE A 65 9.72 -3.16 5.09
CA ILE A 65 10.75 -2.17 4.69
C ILE A 65 10.90 -1.08 5.75
N ASP A 66 9.81 -0.66 6.39
CA ASP A 66 9.79 0.44 7.33
C ASP A 66 8.56 0.36 8.26
N ILE A 67 8.67 0.93 9.46
CA ILE A 67 7.59 1.06 10.44
C ILE A 67 7.65 2.47 11.04
N LYS A 68 6.53 3.20 10.99
CA LYS A 68 6.42 4.55 11.55
C LYS A 68 5.15 4.69 12.40
N PRO A 69 5.17 5.50 13.47
CA PRO A 69 3.95 5.80 14.21
C PRO A 69 2.96 6.55 13.31
N TYR A 70 1.68 6.19 13.38
CA TYR A 70 0.62 6.99 12.79
C TYR A 70 0.36 8.21 13.67
N ILE A 71 0.52 9.40 13.11
CA ILE A 71 0.31 10.68 13.78
C ILE A 71 -0.92 11.34 13.13
N PRO A 72 -2.10 11.30 13.77
CA PRO A 72 -3.35 11.79 13.15
C PRO A 72 -3.27 13.23 12.63
N ARG A 73 -2.51 14.10 13.31
CA ARG A 73 -2.31 15.50 12.90
C ARG A 73 -1.58 15.63 11.56
N VAL A 74 -0.74 14.65 11.19
CA VAL A 74 0.11 14.68 9.99
C VAL A 74 -0.45 13.78 8.91
N ASP A 75 -0.92 12.59 9.28
CA ASP A 75 -1.26 11.53 8.34
C ASP A 75 -2.76 11.49 7.97
N SER A 76 -3.64 12.11 8.77
CA SER A 76 -5.08 12.08 8.52
C SER A 76 -5.49 13.15 7.49
N VAL A 77 -6.30 12.75 6.51
CA VAL A 77 -6.97 13.65 5.57
C VAL A 77 -8.48 13.40 5.69
N PRO A 78 -9.18 13.99 6.69
CA PRO A 78 -10.55 13.63 7.04
C PRO A 78 -11.58 13.83 5.92
N ASN A 79 -11.32 14.78 5.02
CA ASN A 79 -12.23 15.14 3.93
C ASN A 79 -11.75 14.62 2.56
N ALA A 80 -10.87 13.60 2.54
CA ALA A 80 -10.41 13.01 1.29
C ALA A 80 -11.59 12.41 0.49
N LYS A 81 -11.55 12.56 -0.82
CA LYS A 81 -12.51 11.98 -1.76
C LYS A 81 -11.80 11.14 -2.80
N VAL A 82 -12.42 10.05 -3.21
CA VAL A 82 -12.05 9.35 -4.44
C VAL A 82 -12.71 10.06 -5.63
N PRO A 83 -12.07 10.10 -6.81
CA PRO A 83 -12.74 10.49 -8.05
C PRO A 83 -13.96 9.63 -8.36
#